data_AF-A0A813L8Q0-F1
#
_entry.id   AF-A0A813L8Q0-F1
#
_cell.length_a   1.000
_cell.length_b   1.000
_cell.length_c   1.000
_cell.angle_alpha   90.00
_cell.angle_beta   90.00
_cell.angle_gamma   90.00
#
_symmetry.space_group_name_H-M   'P 1'
#
loop_
_entity.id
_entity.type
_entity.pdbx_description
1 polymer ?
#
loop_
_entity_poly.entity_id
_entity_poly.type
_entity_poly.pdbx_seq_one_letter_code
_entity_poly.pdbx_strand_id
1 'polypeptide(L)'
;MASFYKAGLWQVGKKGPPPIFQSIGIRQARCSELDQELRSLKTVQELMDLIGHGMQHFDAANVVIAIAELSKLQREDGLEEMRRHRAWPEFADRLQRSVPRLEPRGLSMVAYAVARLRWQDDLLLPALIEHAVLRIEDFGCTD
;
A
#
# COMPACT_ATOMS: atom_id res chain seq x y z
N MET A 1 -12.95 17.12 -1.90
CA MET A 1 -11.88 16.25 -2.43
C MET A 1 -12.53 15.01 -3.02
N ALA A 2 -12.47 14.82 -4.34
CA ALA A 2 -13.08 13.67 -4.99
C ALA A 2 -12.24 12.41 -4.72
N SER A 3 -12.83 11.42 -4.05
CA SER A 3 -12.26 10.08 -3.97
C SER A 3 -12.25 9.48 -5.38
N PHE A 4 -11.06 9.17 -5.90
CA PHE A 4 -10.90 8.42 -7.16
C PHE A 4 -11.50 7.00 -7.11
N TYR A 5 -12.04 6.59 -5.96
CA TYR A 5 -12.59 5.26 -5.69
C TYR A 5 -14.09 5.33 -5.36
N LYS A 6 -14.91 5.95 -6.22
CA LYS A 6 -16.36 5.69 -6.16
C LYS A 6 -16.60 4.28 -6.67
N ALA A 7 -17.18 3.43 -5.82
CA ALA A 7 -17.60 2.06 -6.10
C ALA A 7 -18.65 1.91 -7.23
N GLY A 8 -18.90 2.96 -8.03
CA GLY A 8 -19.84 3.00 -9.16
C GLY A 8 -19.18 2.98 -10.54
N LEU A 9 -17.87 2.74 -10.65
CA LEU A 9 -17.15 2.66 -11.94
C LEU A 9 -16.85 1.22 -12.39
N TRP A 10 -17.56 0.23 -11.84
CA TRP A 10 -17.47 -1.17 -12.27
C TRP A 10 -18.39 -1.39 -13.48
N GLN A 11 -17.95 -0.96 -14.66
CA GLN A 11 -18.59 -1.32 -15.92
C GLN A 11 -18.08 -2.69 -16.39
N VAL A 12 -19.01 -3.61 -16.64
CA VAL A 12 -18.74 -4.91 -17.25
C VAL A 12 -18.01 -4.70 -18.58
N GLY A 13 -16.77 -5.19 -18.70
CA GLY A 13 -15.98 -5.15 -19.93
C GLY A 13 -14.77 -4.21 -19.93
N LYS A 14 -14.56 -3.35 -18.92
CA LYS A 14 -13.29 -2.63 -18.75
C LYS A 14 -12.39 -3.36 -17.75
N LYS A 15 -11.14 -3.61 -18.17
CA LYS A 15 -10.05 -4.03 -17.26
C LYS A 15 -10.02 -3.03 -16.10
N GLY A 16 -10.11 -3.54 -14.87
CA GLY A 16 -10.06 -2.71 -13.67
C GLY A 16 -8.78 -1.88 -13.59
N PRO A 17 -8.63 -1.05 -12.54
CA PRO A 17 -7.35 -0.40 -12.28
C PRO A 17 -6.19 -1.41 -12.39
N PRO A 18 -5.04 -1.03 -12.97
CA PRO A 18 -3.89 -1.94 -13.08
C PRO A 18 -3.58 -2.60 -11.73
N PRO A 19 -3.14 -3.87 -11.74
CA PRO A 19 -2.90 -4.61 -10.51
C PRO A 19 -1.86 -3.90 -9.63
N ILE A 20 -2.03 -3.98 -8.31
CA ILE A 20 -1.04 -3.47 -7.33
C ILE A 20 0.16 -4.44 -7.23
N PHE A 21 -0.08 -5.73 -7.47
CA PHE A 21 0.93 -6.79 -7.37
C PHE A 21 0.61 -7.94 -8.32
N GLN A 22 1.62 -8.76 -8.62
CA GLN A 22 1.46 -10.00 -9.37
C GLN A 22 0.68 -11.03 -8.56
N SER A 23 -0.59 -11.21 -8.89
CA SER A 23 -1.43 -12.29 -8.33
C SER A 23 -1.50 -13.46 -9.31
N ILE A 24 -1.06 -14.65 -8.87
CA ILE A 24 -1.32 -15.90 -9.60
C ILE A 24 -2.70 -16.40 -9.16
N GLY A 25 -3.72 -16.14 -9.96
CA GLY A 25 -5.09 -16.59 -9.71
C GLY A 25 -5.98 -15.60 -8.94
N ILE A 26 -7.07 -16.11 -8.36
CA ILE A 26 -8.08 -15.31 -7.66
C ILE A 26 -7.59 -14.94 -6.26
N ARG A 27 -7.56 -13.65 -5.94
CA ARG A 27 -7.22 -13.13 -4.61
C ARG A 27 -8.25 -13.60 -3.57
N GLN A 28 -7.77 -14.02 -2.40
CA GLN A 28 -8.63 -14.55 -1.34
C GLN A 28 -9.67 -13.52 -0.87
N ALA A 29 -10.90 -13.97 -0.61
CA ALA A 29 -12.01 -13.10 -0.18
C ALA A 29 -11.63 -12.24 1.05
N ARG A 30 -10.90 -12.83 2.00
CA ARG A 30 -10.41 -12.15 3.19
C ARG A 30 -9.52 -10.93 2.88
N CYS A 31 -8.65 -11.03 1.88
CA CYS A 31 -7.80 -9.90 1.48
C CYS A 31 -8.64 -8.75 0.89
N SER A 32 -9.74 -9.06 0.19
CA SER A 32 -10.67 -8.08 -0.34
C SER A 32 -11.53 -7.41 0.74
N GLU A 33 -11.85 -8.11 1.83
CA GLU A 33 -12.47 -7.53 3.02
C GLU A 33 -11.51 -6.57 3.73
N LEU A 34 -10.26 -7.00 3.92
CA LEU A 34 -9.21 -6.18 4.54
C LEU A 34 -8.95 -4.88 3.76
N ASP A 35 -9.02 -4.91 2.43
CA ASP A 35 -8.95 -3.69 1.61
C ASP A 35 -10.02 -2.66 1.98
N GLN A 36 -11.26 -3.13 2.18
CA GLN A 36 -12.38 -2.26 2.54
C GLN A 36 -12.21 -1.73 3.96
N GLU A 37 -11.79 -2.62 4.87
CA GLU A 37 -11.54 -2.28 6.27
C GLU A 37 -10.46 -1.19 6.37
N LEU A 38 -9.27 -1.41 5.79
CA LEU A 38 -8.16 -0.46 5.75
C LEU A 38 -8.59 0.93 5.25
N ARG A 39 -9.41 0.99 4.20
CA ARG A 39 -9.89 2.24 3.60
C ARG A 39 -10.98 2.93 4.43
N SER A 40 -11.64 2.19 5.31
CA SER A 40 -12.72 2.71 6.14
C SER A 40 -12.19 3.43 7.39
N LEU A 41 -10.98 3.09 7.84
CA LEU A 41 -10.37 3.63 9.05
C LEU A 41 -10.19 5.15 8.99
N LYS A 42 -10.22 5.79 10.16
CA LYS A 42 -10.25 7.26 10.28
C LYS A 42 -9.07 7.81 11.07
N THR A 43 -8.34 6.95 11.78
CA THR A 43 -7.20 7.35 12.60
C THR A 43 -5.99 6.45 12.38
N VAL A 44 -4.79 6.99 12.63
CA VAL A 44 -3.53 6.23 12.56
C VAL A 44 -3.56 5.08 13.56
N GLN A 45 -4.06 5.31 14.77
CA GLN A 45 -4.20 4.28 15.80
C GLN A 45 -5.06 3.09 15.33
N GLU A 46 -6.26 3.34 14.80
CA GLU A 46 -7.13 2.27 14.26
C GLU A 46 -6.43 1.47 13.16
N LEU A 47 -5.70 2.14 12.28
CA LEU A 47 -4.94 1.51 11.21
C LEU A 47 -3.81 0.65 11.74
N MET A 48 -3.05 1.15 12.70
CA MET A 48 -1.95 0.41 13.33
C MET A 48 -2.45 -0.77 14.16
N ASP A 49 -3.61 -0.66 14.80
CA ASP A 49 -4.26 -1.76 15.53
C ASP A 49 -4.74 -2.86 14.57
N LEU A 50 -5.37 -2.50 13.44
CA LEU A 50 -5.77 -3.47 12.42
C LEU A 50 -4.55 -4.18 11.84
N ILE A 51 -3.50 -3.43 11.52
CA ILE A 51 -2.22 -4.01 11.08
C ILE A 51 -1.69 -4.99 12.12
N GLY A 52 -1.65 -4.60 13.40
CA GLY A 52 -1.13 -5.44 14.48
C GLY A 52 -1.90 -6.75 14.70
N HIS A 53 -3.22 -6.75 14.52
CA HIS A 53 -4.03 -7.96 14.68
C HIS A 53 -4.19 -8.76 13.37
N GLY A 54 -4.07 -8.10 12.23
CA GLY A 54 -4.40 -8.66 10.92
C GLY A 54 -3.21 -9.06 10.06
N MET A 55 -1.97 -8.69 10.43
CA MET A 55 -0.78 -8.81 9.56
C MET A 55 -0.61 -10.19 8.92
N GLN A 56 -0.84 -11.26 9.67
CA GLN A 56 -0.69 -12.64 9.18
C GLN A 56 -1.59 -12.95 7.96
N HIS A 57 -2.69 -12.21 7.79
CA HIS A 57 -3.64 -12.34 6.69
C HIS A 57 -3.39 -11.35 5.54
N PHE A 58 -2.42 -10.44 5.69
CA PHE A 58 -2.13 -9.44 4.66
C PHE A 58 -1.36 -10.08 3.51
N ASP A 59 -1.85 -9.83 2.30
CA ASP A 59 -1.05 -9.99 1.09
C ASP A 59 -0.33 -8.70 0.71
N ALA A 60 0.44 -8.73 -0.38
CA ALA A 60 1.20 -7.56 -0.84
C ALA A 60 0.30 -6.35 -1.12
N ALA A 61 -0.89 -6.54 -1.70
CA ALA A 61 -1.83 -5.44 -1.90
C ALA A 61 -2.33 -4.84 -0.59
N ASN A 62 -2.66 -5.67 0.42
CA ASN A 62 -3.09 -5.16 1.72
C ASN A 62 -2.00 -4.29 2.35
N VAL A 63 -0.73 -4.71 2.24
CA VAL A 63 0.42 -3.94 2.75
C VAL A 63 0.57 -2.59 2.02
N VAL A 64 0.46 -2.58 0.69
CA VAL A 64 0.51 -1.34 -0.11
C VAL A 64 -0.67 -0.41 0.21
N ILE A 65 -1.88 -0.97 0.36
CA ILE A 65 -3.06 -0.18 0.72
C ILE A 65 -2.88 0.40 2.12
N ALA A 66 -2.37 -0.37 3.07
CA ALA A 66 -2.12 0.10 4.43
C ALA A 66 -1.14 1.28 4.48
N ILE A 67 0.01 1.23 3.79
CA ILE A 67 0.95 2.36 3.76
C ILE A 67 0.35 3.57 3.04
N ALA A 68 -0.44 3.34 1.98
CA ALA A 68 -1.13 4.40 1.27
C ALA A 68 -2.19 5.09 2.14
N GLU A 69 -3.02 4.35 2.88
CA GLU A 69 -4.00 4.92 3.81
C GLU A 69 -3.30 5.61 4.99
N LEU A 70 -2.22 5.03 5.52
CA LEU A 70 -1.40 5.65 6.56
C LEU A 70 -0.89 7.03 6.13
N SER A 71 -0.37 7.16 4.90
CA SER A 71 0.07 8.46 4.36
C SER A 71 -1.05 9.50 4.24
N LYS A 72 -2.31 9.07 4.12
CA LYS A 72 -3.47 9.97 4.06
C LYS A 72 -3.93 10.40 5.45
N LEU A 73 -3.87 9.50 6.42
CA LEU A 73 -4.30 9.73 7.80
C LEU A 73 -3.27 10.58 8.56
N GLN A 74 -1.98 10.36 8.32
CA GLN A 74 -0.92 11.18 8.90
C GLN A 74 -0.88 12.56 8.23
N ARG A 75 -0.91 13.63 9.03
CA ARG A 75 -0.77 15.01 8.56
C ARG A 75 0.67 15.47 8.75
N GLU A 76 1.48 15.47 7.69
CA GLU A 76 2.85 16.04 7.54
C GLU A 76 3.93 15.80 8.63
N ASP A 77 3.59 15.20 9.78
CA ASP A 77 4.40 15.08 10.99
C ASP A 77 5.35 13.87 10.97
N GLY A 78 5.60 13.28 9.80
CA GLY A 78 6.54 12.17 9.64
C GLY A 78 5.99 10.82 10.12
N LEU A 79 6.87 9.98 10.68
CA LEU A 79 6.59 8.59 11.10
C LEU A 79 6.54 8.41 12.63
N GLU A 80 6.58 9.50 13.39
CA GLU A 80 6.92 9.47 14.81
C GLU A 80 5.83 8.77 15.63
N GLU A 81 4.56 8.92 15.25
CA GLU A 81 3.42 8.26 15.90
C GLU A 81 3.43 6.74 15.64
N MET A 82 3.52 6.32 14.38
CA MET A 82 3.50 4.89 14.02
C MET A 82 4.75 4.15 14.49
N ARG A 83 5.94 4.79 14.51
CA ARG A 83 7.19 4.18 15.02
C ARG A 83 7.09 3.73 16.47
N ARG A 84 6.20 4.34 17.27
CA ARG A 84 5.94 3.94 18.66
C ARG A 84 5.02 2.72 18.77
N HIS A 85 4.30 2.38 17.70
CA HIS A 85 3.37 1.28 17.71
C HIS A 85 4.10 -0.06 17.54
N ARG A 86 3.75 -1.06 18.37
CA ARG A 86 4.42 -2.38 18.39
C ARG A 86 4.42 -3.10 17.04
N ALA A 87 3.42 -2.83 16.19
CA ALA A 87 3.26 -3.49 14.89
C ALA A 87 4.14 -2.86 13.79
N TRP A 88 4.73 -1.68 14.02
CA TRP A 88 5.46 -0.95 13.00
C TRP A 88 6.69 -1.68 12.46
N PRO A 89 7.58 -2.27 13.28
CA PRO A 89 8.76 -2.96 12.76
C PRO A 89 8.40 -4.12 11.82
N GLU A 90 7.39 -4.91 12.19
CA GLU A 90 6.90 -6.02 11.35
C GLU A 90 6.24 -5.49 10.06
N PHE A 91 5.46 -4.42 10.16
CA PHE A 91 4.85 -3.79 9.00
C PHE A 91 5.90 -3.29 7.99
N ALA A 92 6.93 -2.59 8.49
CA ALA A 92 8.00 -2.06 7.66
C ALA A 92 8.78 -3.17 6.95
N ASP A 93 9.16 -4.24 7.67
CA ASP A 93 9.80 -5.42 7.08
C ASP A 93 8.91 -6.08 6.02
N ARG A 94 7.60 -6.21 6.28
CA ARG A 94 6.67 -6.81 5.32
C ARG A 94 6.46 -5.95 4.08
N LEU A 95 6.45 -4.62 4.23
CA LEU A 95 6.42 -3.68 3.10
C LEU A 95 7.67 -3.87 2.23
N GLN A 96 8.85 -3.89 2.83
CA GLN A 96 10.10 -4.09 2.10
C GLN A 96 10.12 -5.43 1.34
N ARG A 97 9.69 -6.52 1.98
CA ARG A 97 9.60 -7.85 1.35
C ARG A 97 8.55 -7.93 0.24
N SER A 98 7.59 -7.01 0.22
CA SER A 98 6.57 -6.96 -0.82
C SER A 98 7.07 -6.33 -2.12
N VAL A 99 8.04 -5.40 -2.04
CA VAL A 99 8.53 -4.59 -3.17
C VAL A 99 8.85 -5.40 -4.43
N PRO A 100 9.60 -6.53 -4.36
CA PRO A 100 9.96 -7.28 -5.56
C PRO A 100 8.76 -7.82 -6.35
N ARG A 101 7.60 -7.95 -5.70
CA ARG A 101 6.36 -8.53 -6.23
C ARG A 101 5.34 -7.47 -6.66
N LEU A 102 5.65 -6.20 -6.44
CA LEU A 102 4.77 -5.10 -6.80
C LEU A 102 4.83 -4.84 -8.31
N GLU A 103 3.67 -4.48 -8.83
CA GLU A 103 3.52 -3.97 -10.19
C GLU A 103 3.75 -2.45 -10.19
N PRO A 104 3.94 -1.80 -11.36
CA PRO A 104 4.20 -0.36 -11.47
C PRO A 104 3.29 0.50 -10.58
N ARG A 105 1.98 0.26 -10.63
CA ARG A 105 1.01 0.95 -9.75
C ARG A 105 1.31 0.78 -8.27
N GLY A 106 1.66 -0.44 -7.84
CA GLY A 106 2.02 -0.72 -6.45
C GLY A 106 3.29 0.00 -6.04
N LEU A 107 4.33 -0.02 -6.89
CA LEU A 107 5.58 0.70 -6.68
C LEU A 107 5.33 2.21 -6.53
N SER A 108 4.54 2.79 -7.43
CA SER A 108 4.14 4.20 -7.36
C SER A 108 3.37 4.57 -6.10
N MET A 109 2.40 3.73 -5.70
CA MET A 109 1.64 3.95 -4.47
C MET A 109 2.55 3.97 -3.24
N VAL A 110 3.51 3.04 -3.16
CA VAL A 110 4.48 3.01 -2.05
C VAL A 110 5.40 4.21 -2.12
N ALA A 111 5.97 4.53 -3.29
CA ALA A 111 6.86 5.67 -3.47
C ALA A 111 6.18 7.00 -3.05
N TYR A 112 4.94 7.20 -3.49
CA TYR A 112 4.14 8.36 -3.08
C TYR A 112 3.91 8.40 -1.57
N ALA A 113 3.52 7.28 -0.97
CA ALA A 113 3.24 7.20 0.47
C ALA A 113 4.49 7.46 1.31
N VAL A 114 5.62 6.85 0.96
CA VAL A 114 6.93 7.02 1.62
C VAL A 114 7.39 8.47 1.52
N ALA A 115 7.28 9.10 0.34
CA ALA A 115 7.62 10.51 0.15
C ALA A 115 6.74 11.43 1.02
N ARG A 116 5.42 11.17 1.05
CA ARG A 116 4.46 11.95 1.85
C ARG A 116 4.69 11.80 3.36
N LEU A 117 5.09 10.61 3.80
CA LEU A 117 5.47 10.33 5.18
C LEU A 117 6.89 10.81 5.54
N ARG A 118 7.65 11.34 4.57
CA ARG A 118 9.08 11.69 4.71
C ARG A 118 9.90 10.53 5.27
N TRP A 119 9.53 9.30 4.93
CA TRP A 119 10.21 8.10 5.41
C TRP A 119 11.48 7.89 4.59
N GLN A 120 12.61 8.23 5.22
CA GLN A 120 13.94 7.96 4.68
C GLN A 120 14.43 6.62 5.25
N ASP A 121 14.25 5.57 4.47
CA ASP A 121 14.70 4.22 4.80
C ASP A 121 15.78 3.79 3.83
N ASP A 122 16.97 3.48 4.37
CA ASP A 122 18.15 3.15 3.58
C ASP A 122 18.02 1.80 2.84
N LEU A 123 17.00 1.00 3.16
CA LEU A 123 16.76 -0.29 2.51
C LEU A 123 15.54 -0.26 1.58
N LEU A 124 14.44 0.35 2.01
CA LEU A 124 13.21 0.42 1.21
C LEU A 124 13.39 1.31 -0.03
N LEU A 125 14.04 2.48 0.10
CA LEU A 125 14.18 3.42 -1.03
C LEU A 125 15.02 2.83 -2.17
N PRO A 126 16.22 2.25 -1.93
CA PRO A 126 16.97 1.58 -2.99
C PRO A 126 16.18 0.44 -3.65
N ALA A 127 15.47 -0.38 -2.86
CA ALA A 127 14.66 -1.47 -3.39
C ALA A 127 13.53 -0.98 -4.30
N LEU A 128 12.86 0.13 -3.93
CA LEU A 128 11.83 0.75 -4.78
C LEU A 128 12.42 1.26 -6.10
N ILE A 129 13.58 1.93 -6.05
CA ILE A 129 14.26 2.46 -7.24
C ILE A 129 14.66 1.31 -8.17
N GLU A 130 15.34 0.29 -7.63
CA GLU A 130 15.77 -0.88 -8.40
C GLU A 130 14.59 -1.54 -9.13
N HIS A 131 13.52 -1.83 -8.40
CA HIS A 131 12.36 -2.51 -8.98
C HIS A 131 11.49 -1.63 -9.89
N ALA A 132 11.51 -0.31 -9.71
CA ALA A 132 10.87 0.63 -10.64
C ALA A 132 11.65 0.74 -11.94
N VAL A 133 12.99 0.84 -11.89
CA VAL A 133 13.84 0.88 -13.09
C VAL A 133 13.67 -0.38 -13.94
N LEU A 134 13.60 -1.57 -13.30
CA LEU A 134 13.38 -2.84 -13.99
C LEU A 134 12.05 -2.92 -14.75
N ARG A 135 11.06 -2.09 -14.38
CA ARG A 135 9.70 -2.10 -14.94
C ARG A 135 9.32 -0.77 -15.57
N ILE A 136 10.31 0.10 -15.86
CA ILE A 136 10.06 1.48 -16.25
C ILE A 136 9.17 1.62 -17.50
N GLU A 137 9.26 0.66 -18.42
CA GLU A 137 8.45 0.62 -19.64
C GLU A 137 6.97 0.24 -19.40
N ASP A 138 6.66 -0.37 -18.24
CA ASP A 138 5.31 -0.82 -17.87
C ASP A 138 4.51 0.24 -17.09
N PHE A 139 5.13 1.36 -16.70
CA PHE A 139 4.44 2.44 -15.98
C PHE A 139 3.44 3.16 -16.90
N GLY A 140 2.20 3.28 -16.42
CA GLY A 140 1.14 4.03 -17.09
C GLY A 140 1.07 5.50 -16.66
N CYS A 141 0.24 6.28 -17.35
CA CYS A 141 0.03 7.70 -17.01
C CYS A 141 -0.66 7.96 -15.66
N THR A 142 -1.13 6.92 -14.99
CA THR A 142 -1.79 6.98 -13.67
C THR A 142 -0.92 6.45 -12.53
N ASP A 143 0.30 6.00 -12.86
CA ASP A 143 1.30 5.52 -11.92
C ASP A 143 2.29 6.65 -11.62
#